data_AF-G6C237-F1
#
_entry.id   AF-G6C237-F1
#
_cell.length_a   1.000
_cell.length_b   1.000
_cell.length_c   1.000
_cell.angle_alpha   90.00
_cell.angle_beta   90.00
_cell.angle_gamma   90.00
#
_symmetry.space_group_name_H-M   'P 1'
#
loop_
_entity.id
_entity.type
_entity.pdbx_description
1 polymer ?
#
loop_
_entity_poly.entity_id
_entity_poly.type
_entity_poly.pdbx_seq_one_letter_code
_entity_poly.pdbx_strand_id
1 'polypeptide(L)'
;FKVSNEDEENIYKMVFSIDRDTKNIVITVSIAGEQGNIPIIIKNAKDGNGKILKSRYSKIEMEDLSKATRYSILFSLNDSENYPVEVKIYGDKI
;
A
#
# COMPACT_ATOMS: atom_id res chain seq x y z
N PHE A 1 -4.99 -13.70 13.16
CA PHE A 1 -4.08 -14.28 14.17
C PHE A 1 -2.86 -13.38 14.27
N LYS A 2 -2.61 -12.78 15.44
CA LYS A 2 -1.42 -11.96 15.70
C LYS A 2 -0.40 -12.86 16.40
N VAL A 3 0.77 -13.04 15.81
CA VAL A 3 1.96 -13.48 16.53
C VAL A 3 2.65 -12.19 16.94
N SER A 4 2.92 -12.05 18.23
CA SER A 4 3.52 -10.85 18.81
C SER A 4 5.01 -11.10 19.02
N ASN A 5 5.84 -10.45 18.21
CA ASN A 5 7.20 -10.04 18.57
C ASN A 5 7.22 -8.51 18.62
N GLU A 6 7.78 -7.95 19.68
CA GLU A 6 7.81 -6.50 19.95
C GLU A 6 8.72 -5.71 18.97
N ASP A 7 9.39 -6.40 18.04
CA ASP A 7 10.20 -5.85 16.94
C ASP A 7 9.59 -6.08 15.54
N GLU A 8 8.37 -6.62 15.46
CA GLU A 8 7.68 -6.78 14.18
C GLU A 8 6.98 -5.47 13.82
N GLU A 9 7.58 -4.69 12.91
CA GLU A 9 6.84 -3.64 12.18
C GLU A 9 5.51 -4.24 11.71
N ASN A 10 4.38 -3.58 12.02
CA ASN A 10 3.08 -4.01 11.52
C ASN A 10 3.11 -3.90 9.98
N ILE A 11 3.22 -5.05 9.31
CA ILE A 11 3.22 -5.13 7.84
C ILE A 11 1.79 -5.35 7.36
N TYR A 12 1.30 -4.41 6.58
CA TYR A 12 0.04 -4.52 5.85
C TYR A 12 0.29 -5.23 4.52
N LYS A 13 -0.61 -6.16 4.15
CA LYS A 13 -0.61 -6.83 2.85
C LYS A 13 -1.86 -6.45 2.06
N MET A 14 -1.66 -5.72 0.97
CA MET A 14 -2.71 -5.48 -0.02
C MET A 14 -2.60 -6.51 -1.15
N VAL A 15 -3.73 -7.04 -1.61
CA VAL A 15 -3.81 -7.93 -2.78
C VAL A 15 -4.94 -7.45 -3.68
N PHE A 16 -4.65 -7.21 -4.96
CA PHE A 16 -5.60 -6.59 -5.88
C PHE A 16 -5.36 -7.03 -7.34
N SER A 17 -6.34 -6.75 -8.18
CA SER A 17 -6.30 -6.91 -9.63
C SER A 17 -6.97 -5.71 -10.27
N ILE A 18 -6.62 -5.42 -11.51
CA ILE A 18 -7.18 -4.31 -12.30
C ILE A 18 -7.99 -4.85 -13.47
N ASP A 19 -8.97 -4.06 -13.92
CA ASP A 19 -9.90 -4.41 -15.00
C ASP A 19 -9.37 -4.09 -16.40
N ARG A 20 -8.31 -3.29 -16.50
CA ARG A 20 -7.60 -2.93 -17.74
C ARG A 20 -6.12 -2.73 -17.49
N ASP A 21 -5.30 -2.88 -18.53
CA ASP A 21 -3.89 -2.50 -18.47
C ASP A 21 -3.78 -1.01 -18.13
N THR A 22 -2.98 -0.65 -17.14
CA THR A 22 -2.93 0.70 -16.57
C THR A 22 -1.49 1.09 -16.24
N LYS A 23 -1.10 2.32 -16.59
CA LYS A 23 0.23 2.88 -16.33
C LYS A 23 0.19 3.98 -15.27
N ASN A 24 1.38 4.45 -14.89
CA ASN A 24 1.58 5.57 -13.96
C ASN A 24 0.84 5.38 -12.63
N ILE A 25 1.02 4.21 -12.03
CA ILE A 25 0.22 3.81 -10.88
C ILE A 25 0.67 4.54 -9.62
N VAL A 26 -0.29 5.17 -8.95
CA VAL A 26 -0.12 5.77 -7.63
C VAL A 26 -1.16 5.19 -6.69
N ILE A 27 -0.69 4.66 -5.58
CA ILE A 27 -1.53 4.07 -4.55
C ILE A 27 -1.45 4.98 -3.32
N THR A 28 -2.59 5.49 -2.87
CA THR A 28 -2.68 6.28 -1.64
C THR A 28 -3.26 5.43 -0.53
N VAL A 29 -2.62 5.45 0.63
CA VAL A 29 -3.09 4.77 1.84
C VAL A 29 -3.59 5.83 2.82
N SER A 30 -4.70 5.58 3.50
CA SER A 30 -5.21 6.42 4.59
C SER A 30 -5.84 5.55 5.67
N ILE A 31 -6.07 6.11 6.86
CA ILE A 31 -6.87 5.44 7.89
C ILE A 31 -8.35 5.48 7.45
N ALA A 32 -9.07 4.37 7.67
CA ALA A 32 -10.48 4.28 7.35
C ALA A 32 -11.35 4.86 8.48
N GLY A 33 -12.57 5.30 8.14
CA GLY A 33 -13.55 5.80 9.10
C GLY A 33 -13.31 7.23 9.59
N GLU A 34 -13.87 7.56 10.76
CA GLU A 34 -13.87 8.92 11.33
C GLU A 34 -12.45 9.46 11.64
N GLN A 35 -11.47 8.57 11.74
CA GLN A 35 -10.06 8.89 11.97
C GLN A 35 -9.26 9.13 10.68
N GLY A 36 -9.90 9.20 9.51
CA GLY A 36 -9.23 9.36 8.22
C GLY A 36 -8.39 10.63 8.04
N ASN A 37 -8.47 11.58 8.99
CA ASN A 37 -7.65 12.79 9.01
C ASN A 37 -6.28 12.60 9.69
N ILE A 38 -6.03 11.47 10.36
CA ILE A 38 -4.72 11.20 10.95
C ILE A 38 -3.70 10.97 9.82
N PRO A 39 -2.61 11.76 9.78
CA PRO A 39 -1.60 11.61 8.74
C PRO A 39 -0.80 10.32 8.96
N ILE A 40 -0.66 9.53 7.90
CA ILE A 40 0.20 8.33 7.92
C ILE A 40 1.40 8.50 6.98
N ILE A 41 2.51 7.88 7.37
CA ILE A 41 3.74 7.85 6.58
C ILE A 41 4.09 6.39 6.32
N ILE A 42 4.27 6.04 5.05
CA ILE A 42 4.77 4.74 4.63
C ILE A 42 6.26 4.69 4.90
N LYS A 43 6.67 3.75 5.75
CA LYS A 43 8.07 3.54 6.13
C LYS A 43 8.81 2.72 5.07
N ASN A 44 8.17 1.65 4.60
CA ASN A 44 8.69 0.79 3.54
C ASN A 44 7.53 0.21 2.71
N ALA A 45 7.78 -0.04 1.43
CA ALA A 45 6.86 -0.70 0.51
C ALA A 45 7.61 -1.62 -0.45
N LYS A 46 7.10 -2.83 -0.65
CA LYS A 46 7.63 -3.80 -1.62
C LYS A 46 6.50 -4.54 -2.34
N ASP A 47 6.75 -4.95 -3.57
CA ASP A 47 5.82 -5.80 -4.31
C ASP A 47 5.83 -7.25 -3.82
N GLY A 48 4.98 -8.10 -4.42
CA GLY A 48 4.89 -9.52 -4.11
C GLY A 48 6.14 -10.34 -4.39
N ASN A 49 7.07 -9.80 -5.19
CA ASN A 49 8.36 -10.42 -5.52
C ASN A 49 9.50 -9.88 -4.63
N GLY A 50 9.22 -8.92 -3.75
CA GLY A 50 10.19 -8.29 -2.86
C GLY A 50 10.93 -7.10 -3.47
N LYS A 51 10.55 -6.63 -4.67
CA LYS A 51 11.10 -5.39 -5.26
C LYS A 51 10.65 -4.21 -4.43
N ILE A 52 11.61 -3.37 -4.00
CA ILE A 52 11.33 -2.14 -3.27
C ILE A 52 10.59 -1.17 -4.19
N LEU A 53 9.47 -0.65 -3.70
CA LEU A 53 8.65 0.34 -4.39
C LEU A 53 8.99 1.73 -3.89
N LYS A 54 8.99 2.70 -4.79
CA LYS A 54 9.16 4.10 -4.41
C LYS A 54 7.93 4.54 -3.62
N SER A 55 8.15 5.18 -2.49
CA SER A 55 7.08 5.70 -1.65
C SER A 55 7.42 7.11 -1.14
N ARG A 56 6.38 7.90 -0.90
CA ARG A 56 6.50 9.25 -0.34
C ARG A 56 5.23 9.59 0.44
N TYR A 57 5.38 9.97 1.72
CA TYR A 57 4.26 10.18 2.63
C TYR A 57 3.32 8.97 2.64
N SER A 58 2.05 9.15 2.28
CA SER A 58 1.03 8.11 2.19
C SER A 58 0.92 7.46 0.80
N LYS A 59 1.87 7.73 -0.11
CA LYS A 59 1.81 7.30 -1.52
C LYS A 59 2.86 6.23 -1.84
N ILE A 60 2.46 5.25 -2.65
CA ILE A 60 3.33 4.25 -3.26
C ILE A 60 3.22 4.39 -4.78
N GLU A 61 4.35 4.44 -5.47
CA GLU A 61 4.43 4.45 -6.93
C GLU A 61 4.72 3.03 -7.42
N MET A 62 4.02 2.59 -8.47
CA MET A 62 4.26 1.32 -9.16
C MET A 62 4.44 1.52 -10.66
N GLU A 63 5.13 0.57 -11.28
CA GLU A 63 5.25 0.44 -12.73
C GLU A 63 3.91 0.02 -13.36
N ASP A 64 3.91 -0.11 -14.68
CA ASP A 64 2.78 -0.57 -15.49
C ASP A 64 2.21 -1.89 -14.95
N LEU A 65 0.88 -1.93 -14.84
CA LEU A 65 0.15 -3.10 -14.40
C LEU A 65 -0.68 -3.66 -15.55
N SER A 66 -0.73 -4.97 -15.64
CA SER A 66 -1.49 -5.72 -16.63
C SER A 66 -2.79 -6.24 -16.05
N LYS A 67 -3.85 -6.22 -16.86
CA LYS A 67 -5.09 -6.94 -16.56
C LYS A 67 -4.81 -8.43 -16.40
N ALA A 68 -5.70 -9.12 -15.68
CA ALA A 68 -5.60 -10.56 -15.38
C ALA A 68 -4.40 -10.98 -14.50
N THR A 69 -3.60 -10.02 -14.00
CA THR A 69 -2.57 -10.29 -13.00
C THR A 69 -3.09 -9.98 -11.59
N ARG A 70 -2.72 -10.84 -10.64
CA ARG A 70 -2.97 -10.61 -9.21
C ARG A 70 -1.71 -10.01 -8.59
N TYR A 71 -1.80 -8.77 -8.15
CA TYR A 71 -0.71 -8.03 -7.53
C TYR A 71 -0.81 -8.11 -6.02
N SER A 72 0.33 -7.97 -5.35
CA SER A 72 0.37 -7.73 -3.92
C SER A 72 1.44 -6.75 -3.55
N ILE A 73 1.17 -5.98 -2.49
CA ILE A 73 2.10 -5.02 -1.90
C ILE A 73 2.16 -5.27 -0.41
N LEU A 74 3.37 -5.29 0.12
CA LEU A 74 3.64 -5.31 1.54
C LEU A 74 4.17 -3.92 1.93
N PHE A 75 3.53 -3.26 2.88
CA PHE A 75 3.97 -1.95 3.35
C PHE A 75 3.83 -1.84 4.88
N SER A 76 4.71 -1.05 5.49
CA SER A 76 4.64 -0.70 6.91
C SER A 76 4.40 0.80 7.08
N LEU A 77 3.66 1.15 8.13
CA LEU A 77 3.44 2.55 8.52
C LEU A 77 4.47 2.93 9.59
N ASN A 78 4.79 4.21 9.70
CA ASN A 78 5.67 4.73 10.75
C ASN A 78 4.98 4.85 12.12
N ASP A 79 3.77 4.33 12.24
CA ASP A 79 2.97 4.31 13.46
C ASP A 79 2.99 2.89 14.07
N SER A 80 3.03 2.81 15.39
CA SER A 80 2.99 1.55 16.15
C SER A 80 1.58 0.99 16.33
N GLU A 81 0.55 1.81 16.10
CA GLU A 81 -0.84 1.38 16.18
C GLU A 81 -1.32 0.63 14.92
N ASN A 82 -2.29 -0.26 15.14
CA ASN A 82 -2.95 -0.99 14.05
C ASN A 82 -4.27 -0.30 13.72
N TYR A 83 -4.37 0.28 12.53
CA TYR A 83 -5.57 0.95 12.06
C TYR A 83 -6.22 0.18 10.92
N PRO A 84 -7.56 0.23 10.79
CA PRO A 84 -8.18 -0.11 9.52
C PRO A 84 -7.71 0.89 8.47
N VAL A 85 -7.25 0.39 7.32
CA VAL A 85 -6.73 1.23 6.23
C VAL A 85 -7.66 1.21 5.03
N GLU A 86 -7.84 2.38 4.42
CA GLU A 86 -8.43 2.55 3.10
C GLU A 86 -7.31 2.73 2.08
N VAL A 87 -7.48 2.13 0.90
CA VAL A 87 -6.54 2.27 -0.21
C VAL A 87 -7.26 2.72 -1.46
N LYS A 88 -6.71 3.73 -2.13
CA LYS A 88 -7.16 4.17 -3.45
C LYS A 88 -6.03 3.99 -4.45
N ILE A 89 -6.37 3.36 -5.57
CA ILE A 89 -5.44 3.09 -6.66
C ILE A 89 -5.81 4.02 -7.81
N TYR A 90 -4.85 4.83 -8.22
CA TYR A 90 -4.94 5.70 -9.37
C TYR A 90 -3.94 5.22 -10.42
N GLY A 91 -4.30 5.45 -11.68
CA GLY A 91 -3.45 5.26 -12.83
C GLY A 91 -3.98 6.14 -13.95
N ASP A 92 -3.23 6.26 -15.05
CA ASP A 92 -3.50 7.08 -16.24
C ASP A 92 -4.67 8.08 -16.10
N LYS A 93 -4.39 9.36 -15.85
CA LYS A 93 -3.94 10.23 -16.93
C LYS A 93 -2.93 11.29 -16.49
N ILE A 94 -1.71 11.19 -17.06
CA ILE A 94 -0.90 12.28 -17.62
C ILE A 94 -0.31 11.76 -18.93
#